data_AF-M2LZN8-F1
#
_entry.id   AF-M2LZN8-F1
#
_cell.length_a   1.000
_cell.length_b   1.000
_cell.length_c   1.000
_cell.angle_alpha   90.00
_cell.angle_beta   90.00
_cell.angle_gamma   90.00
#
_symmetry.space_group_name_H-M   'P 1'
#
loop_
_entity.id
_entity.type
_entity.pdbx_description
1 polymer ?
#
loop_
_entity_poly.entity_id
_entity_poly.type
_entity_poly.pdbx_seq_one_letter_code
_entity_poly.pdbx_strand_id
1 'polypeptide(L)'
;MEPHVWKRDRKLHLSYEIPHRTTGAQLYPVAAPNGSDVIVYGHDRGVRILWRGGRRRRQTQAAQAAGKAQTNGTRSRKDAVALTADDDDDGQVMFEDEEDEQDPDYPYPRINQEVDIELEAEVLRLALPILPLLALRQQGLLREQAYLAIACSDGSVQVLKLDLIPPLDEGRVDYAETVRSTALTLVADAAVCTDLAAKLSIRKQDTLSSDDPTSIFVVAVSDELRVYSLPLSETSPETIRKPQTVLVPLPHPVVAVSLHPSPTSGLILIADVSGAVRVYEHISERGDLADVTEDLHLTAQTSGGWRTAFMGPYAEAQTGVARRKHILDVQWVLDGKAVLALLEDGRWGLWDFALGTQSHRSPGDFVSHGSLAPTTNLEAGLPIRQSKSTSRLAPMTPSTRKAKAEKLFIGPSKTTGAPGRGGISVSASSNRTGNIDESVVIWYDSEVYTIPNMQGFWQRSSDSGSGGSGSLYAPGLTHIGDVRLRNENITSISQFAPSVTGAGGQMNTPRDLLVAAEHRLIISQSLRSPTPVRSLFAQAAPKRPPVEDQIMLDAGQLDLGGMDRLLDSMAHADPRPRKVGFTH
;
A
#
# COMPACT_ATOMS: atom_id res chain seq x y z
N MET A 1 21.52 -5.88 -0.14
CA MET A 1 21.19 -5.13 -1.38
C MET A 1 21.28 -3.62 -1.12
N GLU A 2 22.12 -2.89 -1.86
CA GLU A 2 22.30 -1.44 -1.70
C GLU A 2 21.50 -0.65 -2.76
N PRO A 3 20.73 0.38 -2.37
CA PRO A 3 20.00 1.19 -3.32
C PRO A 3 20.87 2.29 -3.94
N HIS A 4 20.56 2.63 -5.18
CA HIS A 4 20.91 3.94 -5.74
C HIS A 4 19.99 5.00 -5.12
N VAL A 5 20.59 5.94 -4.39
CA VAL A 5 19.86 6.96 -3.64
C VAL A 5 19.83 8.26 -4.42
N TRP A 6 18.63 8.81 -4.60
CA TRP A 6 18.44 10.15 -5.11
C TRP A 6 17.56 10.96 -4.15
N LYS A 7 18.15 12.03 -3.63
CA LYS A 7 17.49 12.99 -2.76
C LYS A 7 17.28 14.28 -3.53
N ARG A 8 16.03 14.71 -3.67
CA ARG A 8 15.68 16.01 -4.25
C ARG A 8 14.58 16.65 -3.43
N ASP A 9 14.81 17.88 -2.98
CA ASP A 9 13.89 18.63 -2.13
C ASP A 9 13.49 17.82 -0.87
N ARG A 10 12.20 17.49 -0.73
CA ARG A 10 11.62 16.67 0.34
C ARG A 10 11.23 15.27 -0.15
N LYS A 11 11.91 14.76 -1.16
CA LYS A 11 11.65 13.41 -1.70
C LYS A 11 12.93 12.60 -1.76
N LEU A 12 12.79 11.33 -1.40
CA LEU A 12 13.83 10.32 -1.42
C LEU A 12 13.41 9.21 -2.37
N HIS A 13 14.27 8.93 -3.33
CA HIS A 13 14.07 7.90 -4.33
C HIS A 13 15.16 6.86 -4.13
N LEU A 14 14.76 5.63 -3.85
CA LEU A 14 15.65 4.50 -3.66
C LEU A 14 15.41 3.54 -4.80
N SER A 15 16.43 3.27 -5.62
CA SER A 15 16.33 2.31 -6.71
C SER A 15 17.22 1.11 -6.43
N TYR A 16 16.59 -0.04 -6.27
CA TYR A 16 17.23 -1.32 -6.05
C TYR A 16 17.28 -2.07 -7.38
N GLU A 17 18.48 -2.47 -7.80
CA GLU A 17 18.66 -3.37 -8.93
C GLU A 17 18.47 -4.80 -8.43
N ILE A 18 17.64 -5.55 -9.14
CA ILE A 18 17.27 -6.92 -8.80
C ILE A 18 17.83 -7.88 -9.85
N PRO A 19 18.21 -9.11 -9.46
CA PRO A 19 18.90 -10.03 -10.36
C PRO A 19 17.98 -10.65 -11.41
N HIS A 20 16.68 -10.70 -11.12
CA HIS A 20 15.69 -11.39 -11.95
C HIS A 20 14.73 -10.39 -12.58
N ARG A 21 14.13 -10.78 -13.72
CA ARG A 21 13.03 -10.03 -14.30
C ARG A 21 11.78 -10.20 -13.45
N THR A 22 11.17 -9.10 -13.02
CA THR A 22 9.97 -9.12 -12.18
C THR A 22 8.69 -8.98 -12.98
N THR A 23 7.70 -9.77 -12.61
CA THR A 23 6.33 -9.69 -13.14
C THR A 23 5.46 -8.74 -12.33
N GLY A 24 5.81 -8.51 -11.06
CA GLY A 24 5.22 -7.53 -10.17
C GLY A 24 5.77 -7.65 -8.75
N ALA A 25 5.49 -6.66 -7.92
CA ALA A 25 5.76 -6.65 -6.49
C ALA A 25 4.57 -6.12 -5.68
N GLN A 26 4.39 -6.66 -4.46
CA GLN A 26 3.39 -6.24 -3.49
C GLN A 26 4.00 -6.05 -2.10
N LEU A 27 3.37 -5.17 -1.31
CA LEU A 27 3.67 -4.95 0.10
C LEU A 27 2.72 -5.79 0.95
N TYR A 28 3.25 -6.53 1.91
CA TYR A 28 2.40 -7.16 2.91
C TYR A 28 1.70 -6.06 3.73
N PRO A 29 0.39 -6.17 3.97
CA PRO A 29 -0.40 -5.08 4.56
C PRO A 29 -0.06 -4.75 6.02
N VAL A 30 0.75 -5.57 6.68
CA VAL A 30 1.13 -5.43 8.09
C VAL A 30 2.64 -5.48 8.21
N ALA A 31 3.21 -4.73 9.16
CA ALA A 31 4.62 -4.88 9.48
C ALA A 31 4.88 -6.26 10.11
N ALA A 32 6.05 -6.83 9.84
CA ALA A 32 6.53 -8.02 10.54
C ALA A 32 6.67 -7.77 12.05
N PRO A 33 6.75 -8.81 12.90
CA PRO A 33 6.90 -8.66 14.34
C PRO A 33 8.09 -7.79 14.79
N ASN A 34 9.14 -7.74 13.98
CA ASN A 34 10.31 -6.89 14.21
C ASN A 34 10.13 -5.44 13.70
N GLY A 35 8.97 -5.09 13.15
CA GLY A 35 8.68 -3.77 12.57
C GLY A 35 9.11 -3.58 11.12
N SER A 36 9.61 -4.61 10.43
CA SER A 36 9.98 -4.50 9.02
C SER A 36 8.74 -4.40 8.11
N ASP A 37 8.85 -3.62 7.05
CA ASP A 37 7.98 -3.76 5.87
C ASP A 37 8.38 -5.03 5.11
N VAL A 38 7.40 -5.87 4.75
CA VAL A 38 7.65 -7.08 3.96
C VAL A 38 7.26 -6.81 2.51
N ILE A 39 8.24 -6.90 1.60
CA ILE A 39 8.06 -6.77 0.16
C ILE A 39 8.17 -8.15 -0.46
N VAL A 40 7.20 -8.51 -1.30
CA VAL A 40 7.19 -9.77 -2.04
C VAL A 40 7.16 -9.47 -3.53
N TYR A 41 8.00 -10.12 -4.32
CA TYR A 41 7.96 -9.99 -5.77
C TYR A 41 8.08 -11.35 -6.47
N GLY A 42 7.35 -11.50 -7.57
CA GLY A 42 7.41 -12.67 -8.45
C GLY A 42 8.44 -12.47 -9.55
N HIS A 43 9.13 -13.55 -9.92
CA HIS A 43 10.12 -13.55 -10.98
C HIS A 43 10.09 -14.86 -11.79
N ASP A 44 10.99 -14.96 -12.76
CA ASP A 44 11.14 -16.04 -13.73
C ASP A 44 11.33 -17.46 -13.17
N ARG A 45 11.69 -17.60 -11.89
CA ARG A 45 11.95 -18.91 -11.24
C ARG A 45 11.17 -19.12 -9.95
N GLY A 46 10.38 -18.14 -9.51
CA GLY A 46 9.69 -18.22 -8.23
C GLY A 46 9.38 -16.85 -7.63
N VAL A 47 9.56 -16.75 -6.32
CA VAL A 47 9.23 -15.56 -5.53
C VAL A 47 10.40 -15.18 -4.63
N ARG A 48 10.63 -13.88 -4.46
CA ARG A 48 11.54 -13.36 -3.45
C ARG A 48 10.82 -12.52 -2.41
N ILE A 49 11.25 -12.65 -1.15
CA ILE A 49 10.77 -11.89 0.01
C ILE A 49 11.90 -11.01 0.53
N LEU A 50 11.60 -9.74 0.78
CA LEU A 50 12.53 -8.76 1.35
C LEU A 50 11.93 -8.15 2.63
N TRP A 51 12.71 -8.12 3.70
CA TRP A 51 12.37 -7.41 4.93
C TRP A 51 13.13 -6.10 4.99
N ARG A 52 12.40 -4.98 5.01
CA ARG A 52 12.97 -3.63 4.98
C ARG A 52 12.67 -2.88 6.28
N GLY A 53 13.70 -2.31 6.91
CA GLY A 53 13.58 -1.62 8.19
C GLY A 53 13.32 -2.57 9.35
N GLY A 54 12.82 -2.04 10.46
CA GLY A 54 12.60 -2.80 11.69
C GLY A 54 13.88 -3.17 12.44
N ARG A 55 13.70 -3.80 13.59
CA ARG A 55 14.76 -4.24 14.51
C ARG A 55 15.42 -5.50 13.98
N ARG A 56 16.73 -5.63 14.17
CA ARG A 56 17.44 -6.86 13.84
C ARG A 56 17.23 -7.89 14.94
N ARG A 57 17.25 -9.16 14.57
CA ARG A 57 17.23 -10.26 15.52
C ARG A 57 18.58 -10.27 16.25
N ARG A 58 18.57 -10.35 17.59
CA ARG A 58 19.81 -10.48 18.35
C ARG A 58 20.49 -11.77 17.94
N GLN A 59 21.56 -11.66 17.17
CA GLN A 59 22.50 -12.76 17.03
C GLN A 59 23.15 -12.92 18.41
N THR A 60 23.08 -14.12 18.99
CA THR A 60 23.72 -14.42 20.28
C THR A 60 25.19 -14.04 20.17
N GLN A 61 25.56 -12.86 20.69
CA GLN A 61 26.91 -12.32 20.62
C GLN A 61 27.81 -13.10 21.58
N ALA A 62 28.15 -14.34 21.23
CA ALA A 62 29.25 -15.05 21.85
C ALA A 62 30.62 -14.65 21.22
N ALA A 63 30.63 -13.94 20.08
CA ALA A 63 31.86 -13.68 19.33
C ALA A 63 32.39 -12.23 19.39
N GLN A 64 31.63 -11.24 19.88
CA GLN A 64 32.06 -9.82 19.89
C GLN A 64 32.53 -9.30 21.26
N ALA A 65 32.46 -10.11 22.32
CA ALA A 65 33.05 -9.77 23.62
C ALA A 65 34.54 -10.18 23.76
N ALA A 66 35.13 -10.86 22.77
CA ALA A 66 36.53 -11.31 22.81
C ALA A 66 37.55 -10.30 22.21
N GLY A 67 37.09 -9.10 21.80
CA GLY A 67 37.88 -8.15 21.01
C GLY A 67 38.25 -6.81 21.66
N LYS A 68 38.06 -6.61 22.97
CA LYS A 68 38.57 -5.41 23.66
C LYS A 68 39.62 -5.79 24.70
N ALA A 69 40.87 -5.72 24.26
CA ALA A 69 42.06 -5.88 25.08
C ALA A 69 42.14 -4.82 26.18
N GLN A 70 42.33 -5.31 27.41
CA GLN A 70 43.13 -4.80 28.52
C GLN A 70 43.49 -3.30 28.53
N THR A 71 42.89 -2.58 29.48
CA THR A 71 43.54 -1.44 30.13
C THR A 71 43.85 -1.79 31.59
N ASN A 72 45.13 -1.72 31.93
CA ASN A 72 45.67 -1.92 33.28
C ASN A 72 45.10 -0.90 34.28
N GLY A 73 44.62 -1.37 35.44
CA GLY A 73 44.24 -0.48 36.55
C GLY A 73 43.63 -1.20 37.77
N THR A 74 44.49 -1.64 38.69
CA THR A 74 44.30 -1.74 40.15
C THR A 74 42.96 -2.18 40.76
N ARG A 75 43.00 -3.40 41.31
CA ARG A 75 42.24 -3.97 42.46
C ARG A 75 41.28 -3.03 43.20
N SER A 76 40.00 -3.40 43.22
CA SER A 76 39.25 -3.49 44.48
C SER A 76 38.15 -4.55 44.38
N ARG A 77 38.07 -5.32 45.46
CA ARG A 77 37.22 -6.47 45.72
C ARG A 77 35.85 -5.98 46.18
N LYS A 78 34.76 -6.46 45.57
CA LYS A 78 33.49 -6.81 46.26
C LYS A 78 32.42 -7.35 45.29
N ASP A 79 31.86 -8.48 45.69
CA ASP A 79 30.51 -8.99 45.43
C ASP A 79 30.11 -9.26 43.98
N ALA A 80 30.61 -10.40 43.47
CA ALA A 80 29.90 -11.14 42.43
C ALA A 80 28.68 -11.82 43.05
N VAL A 81 27.53 -11.15 42.99
CA VAL A 81 26.23 -11.81 43.12
C VAL A 81 26.05 -12.64 41.85
N ALA A 82 26.22 -13.95 41.98
CA ALA A 82 25.75 -14.92 41.01
C ALA A 82 24.22 -14.80 40.95
N LEU A 83 23.73 -14.03 39.99
CA LEU A 83 22.33 -14.15 39.57
C LEU A 83 22.23 -15.46 38.80
N THR A 84 21.55 -16.39 39.45
CA THR A 84 21.08 -17.67 38.98
C THR A 84 20.52 -17.56 37.57
N ALA A 85 21.01 -18.44 36.70
CA ALA A 85 20.30 -18.84 35.51
C ALA A 85 18.98 -19.50 35.98
N ASP A 86 17.88 -18.77 35.87
CA ASP A 86 16.55 -19.37 35.82
C ASP A 86 16.31 -19.75 34.35
N ASP A 87 16.37 -21.06 34.13
CA ASP A 87 15.91 -21.79 32.95
C ASP A 87 14.38 -21.72 32.89
N ASP A 88 13.83 -20.65 32.31
CA ASP A 88 12.42 -20.55 31.88
C ASP A 88 12.31 -19.54 30.70
N ASP A 89 13.20 -19.62 29.69
CA ASP A 89 13.07 -18.80 28.48
C ASP A 89 12.28 -19.56 27.41
N ASP A 90 10.97 -19.37 27.44
CA ASP A 90 10.01 -19.85 26.44
C ASP A 90 10.29 -19.24 25.06
N GLY A 91 11.32 -19.68 24.34
CA GLY A 91 11.49 -19.53 22.88
C GLY A 91 11.30 -18.14 22.27
N GLN A 92 11.32 -17.05 23.05
CA GLN A 92 10.99 -15.72 22.56
C GLN A 92 12.11 -15.23 21.65
N VAL A 93 11.77 -14.94 20.40
CA VAL A 93 12.70 -14.34 19.45
C VAL A 93 13.06 -12.93 19.93
N MET A 94 14.25 -12.78 20.52
CA MET A 94 14.72 -11.50 21.03
C MET A 94 15.22 -10.60 19.89
N PHE A 95 14.66 -9.40 19.81
CA PHE A 95 15.11 -8.33 18.91
C PHE A 95 15.98 -7.34 19.68
N GLU A 96 16.75 -6.53 18.95
CA GLU A 96 17.49 -5.41 19.56
C GLU A 96 16.53 -4.42 20.25
N ASP A 97 16.97 -3.84 21.38
CA ASP A 97 16.11 -3.00 22.23
C ASP A 97 15.78 -1.65 21.54
N GLU A 98 16.68 -1.18 20.68
CA GLU A 98 16.57 0.08 19.95
C GLU A 98 16.54 -0.20 18.43
N GLU A 99 15.68 0.53 17.71
CA GLU A 99 15.74 0.55 16.24
C GLU A 99 17.02 1.26 15.82
N ASP A 100 17.73 0.70 14.82
CA ASP A 100 18.94 1.31 14.24
C ASP A 100 18.74 2.82 14.05
N GLU A 101 19.50 3.65 14.79
CA GLU A 101 19.42 5.10 14.64
C GLU A 101 19.62 5.44 13.16
N GLN A 102 18.62 6.09 12.57
CA GLN A 102 18.62 6.41 11.16
C GLN A 102 19.77 7.38 10.86
N ASP A 103 20.82 6.87 10.21
CA ASP A 103 21.97 7.67 9.82
C ASP A 103 21.51 8.90 9.02
N PRO A 104 21.85 10.13 9.43
CA PRO A 104 21.49 11.35 8.70
C PRO A 104 21.92 11.34 7.23
N ASP A 105 23.02 10.64 6.92
CA ASP A 105 23.56 10.49 5.57
C ASP A 105 22.80 9.42 4.77
N TYR A 106 22.17 8.45 5.45
CA TYR A 106 21.32 7.41 4.87
C TYR A 106 19.91 7.41 5.50
N PRO A 107 19.07 8.43 5.20
CA PRO A 107 17.75 8.62 5.82
C PRO A 107 16.69 7.66 5.24
N TYR A 108 17.04 6.39 5.05
CA TYR A 108 16.14 5.34 4.59
C TYR A 108 16.39 4.00 5.30
N PRO A 109 15.33 3.25 5.62
CA PRO A 109 15.46 1.89 6.12
C PRO A 109 16.22 0.98 5.15
N ARG A 110 17.17 0.19 5.68
CA ARG A 110 17.91 -0.81 4.91
C ARG A 110 17.07 -2.07 4.72
N ILE A 111 17.43 -2.89 3.73
CA ILE A 111 16.91 -4.26 3.62
C ILE A 111 17.72 -5.11 4.58
N ASN A 112 17.05 -5.61 5.62
CA ASN A 112 17.66 -6.36 6.71
C ASN A 112 17.81 -7.84 6.36
N GLN A 113 16.86 -8.40 5.60
CA GLN A 113 16.90 -9.80 5.18
C GLN A 113 16.27 -9.98 3.79
N GLU A 114 16.75 -10.99 3.07
CA GLU A 114 16.17 -11.44 1.80
C GLU A 114 16.19 -12.97 1.72
N VAL A 115 15.14 -13.55 1.15
CA VAL A 115 15.02 -14.99 0.89
C VAL A 115 14.40 -15.21 -0.49
N ASP A 116 15.05 -16.04 -1.29
CA ASP A 116 14.58 -16.48 -2.61
C ASP A 116 13.94 -17.86 -2.48
N ILE A 117 12.74 -18.02 -3.05
CA ILE A 117 11.98 -19.27 -3.03
C ILE A 117 11.84 -19.72 -4.49
N GLU A 118 12.62 -20.74 -4.86
CA GLU A 118 12.58 -21.31 -6.20
C GLU A 118 11.40 -22.30 -6.34
N LEU A 119 10.51 -22.03 -7.29
CA LEU A 119 9.31 -22.81 -7.57
C LEU A 119 9.39 -23.57 -8.90
N GLU A 120 10.52 -23.46 -9.62
CA GLU A 120 10.78 -24.08 -10.92
C GLU A 120 9.85 -23.61 -12.06
N ALA A 121 9.03 -22.60 -11.82
CA ALA A 121 8.18 -21.95 -12.82
C ALA A 121 8.19 -20.42 -12.65
N GLU A 122 8.01 -19.68 -13.76
CA GLU A 122 7.86 -18.23 -13.72
C GLU A 122 6.54 -17.87 -13.03
N VAL A 123 6.59 -16.99 -12.03
CA VAL A 123 5.41 -16.46 -11.33
C VAL A 123 4.87 -15.27 -12.10
N LEU A 124 3.70 -15.42 -12.72
CA LEU A 124 3.07 -14.41 -13.58
C LEU A 124 2.16 -13.43 -12.82
N ARG A 125 1.53 -13.93 -11.75
CA ARG A 125 0.63 -13.15 -10.88
C ARG A 125 0.88 -13.51 -9.42
N LEU A 126 0.76 -12.52 -8.56
CA LEU A 126 0.85 -12.68 -7.12
C LEU A 126 -0.21 -11.82 -6.45
N ALA A 127 -0.78 -12.33 -5.36
CA ALA A 127 -1.80 -11.63 -4.59
C ALA A 127 -1.63 -11.90 -3.10
N LEU A 128 -1.47 -10.83 -2.33
CA LEU A 128 -1.50 -10.86 -0.87
C LEU A 128 -2.95 -10.62 -0.40
N PRO A 129 -3.45 -11.40 0.59
CA PRO A 129 -4.79 -11.21 1.11
C PRO A 129 -5.00 -9.80 1.65
N ILE A 130 -6.08 -9.15 1.22
CA ILE A 130 -6.59 -7.93 1.88
C ILE A 130 -6.97 -8.31 3.33
N LEU A 131 -6.32 -7.67 4.30
CA LEU A 131 -6.56 -7.91 5.73
C LEU A 131 -7.41 -6.78 6.34
N PRO A 132 -8.62 -7.07 6.84
CA PRO A 132 -9.41 -6.09 7.57
C PRO A 132 -8.71 -5.68 8.86
N LEU A 133 -8.73 -4.39 9.20
CA LEU A 133 -8.13 -3.86 10.44
C LEU A 133 -8.67 -4.54 11.71
N LEU A 134 -9.94 -4.98 11.69
CA LEU A 134 -10.55 -5.72 12.79
C LEU A 134 -9.94 -7.13 12.96
N ALA A 135 -9.64 -7.80 11.84
CA ALA A 135 -9.03 -9.14 11.83
C ALA A 135 -7.66 -9.13 12.53
N LEU A 136 -6.85 -8.10 12.26
CA LEU A 136 -5.52 -7.93 12.85
C LEU A 136 -5.52 -7.75 14.37
N ARG A 137 -6.63 -7.27 14.93
CA ARG A 137 -6.79 -7.09 16.39
C ARG A 137 -7.23 -8.38 17.08
N GLN A 138 -7.97 -9.22 16.39
CA GLN A 138 -8.64 -10.40 16.97
C GLN A 138 -7.87 -11.70 16.73
N GLN A 139 -7.09 -11.80 15.65
CA GLN A 139 -6.46 -13.05 15.23
C GLN A 139 -4.93 -12.97 15.41
N GLY A 140 -4.39 -13.75 16.35
CA GLY A 140 -2.94 -13.80 16.61
C GLY A 140 -2.14 -14.36 15.44
N LEU A 141 -2.69 -15.36 14.74
CA LEU A 141 -2.02 -16.10 13.66
C LEU A 141 -1.55 -15.19 12.50
N LEU A 142 -2.33 -14.19 12.12
CA LEU A 142 -2.02 -13.28 11.01
C LEU A 142 -0.96 -12.22 11.35
N ARG A 143 -0.52 -12.15 12.61
CA ARG A 143 0.61 -11.30 13.04
C ARG A 143 1.96 -11.98 12.84
N GLU A 144 1.98 -13.30 12.83
CA GLU A 144 3.19 -14.10 12.72
C GLU A 144 3.29 -14.79 11.37
N GLN A 145 2.15 -15.10 10.74
CA GLN A 145 2.10 -15.79 9.45
C GLN A 145 1.47 -14.89 8.38
N ALA A 146 2.04 -14.99 7.19
CA ALA A 146 1.53 -14.41 5.96
C ALA A 146 1.14 -15.52 4.99
N TYR A 147 0.21 -15.18 4.11
CA TYR A 147 -0.21 -16.07 3.04
C TYR A 147 -0.06 -15.33 1.72
N LEU A 148 0.38 -16.05 0.71
CA LEU A 148 0.66 -15.52 -0.61
C LEU A 148 0.04 -16.43 -1.65
N ALA A 149 -0.91 -15.92 -2.42
CA ALA A 149 -1.41 -16.60 -3.59
C ALA A 149 -0.52 -16.26 -4.79
N ILE A 150 -0.16 -17.26 -5.58
CA ILE A 150 0.63 -17.11 -6.81
C ILE A 150 -0.02 -17.88 -7.95
N ALA A 151 0.17 -17.37 -9.16
CA ALA A 151 -0.12 -18.10 -10.39
C ALA A 151 1.10 -18.13 -11.30
N CYS A 152 1.40 -19.32 -11.79
CA CYS A 152 2.62 -19.63 -12.51
C CYS A 152 2.37 -19.83 -14.01
N SER A 153 3.44 -19.77 -14.79
CA SER A 153 3.45 -19.96 -16.25
C SER A 153 3.08 -21.38 -16.70
N ASP A 154 3.22 -22.37 -15.83
CA ASP A 154 2.76 -23.74 -16.02
C ASP A 154 1.25 -23.92 -15.78
N GLY A 155 0.52 -22.82 -15.54
CA GLY A 155 -0.91 -22.84 -15.28
C GLY A 155 -1.28 -23.26 -13.85
N SER A 156 -0.30 -23.48 -12.97
CA SER A 156 -0.58 -23.78 -11.56
C SER A 156 -0.96 -22.52 -10.78
N VAL A 157 -1.91 -22.66 -9.84
CA VAL A 157 -2.21 -21.63 -8.83
C VAL A 157 -1.97 -22.24 -7.47
N GLN A 158 -1.15 -21.58 -6.66
CA GLN A 158 -0.71 -22.09 -5.36
C GLN A 158 -0.88 -21.03 -4.28
N VAL A 159 -1.05 -21.47 -3.04
CA VAL A 159 -0.99 -20.62 -1.84
C VAL A 159 0.20 -21.05 -1.00
N LEU A 160 1.12 -20.13 -0.77
CA LEU A 160 2.27 -20.30 0.10
C LEU A 160 1.97 -19.72 1.48
N LYS A 161 2.47 -20.38 2.51
CA LYS A 161 2.47 -19.88 3.89
C LYS A 161 3.87 -19.42 4.24
N LEU A 162 3.99 -18.20 4.77
CA LEU A 162 5.25 -17.53 5.06
C LEU A 162 5.28 -17.13 6.53
N ASP A 163 6.39 -17.32 7.22
CA ASP A 163 6.58 -16.71 8.54
C ASP A 163 7.03 -15.26 8.36
N LEU A 164 6.35 -14.32 9.01
CA LEU A 164 6.65 -12.89 8.92
C LEU A 164 7.95 -12.52 9.63
N ILE A 165 8.40 -13.35 10.57
CA ILE A 165 9.69 -13.15 11.24
C ILE A 165 10.80 -13.46 10.23
N PRO A 166 11.73 -12.51 9.97
CA PRO A 166 12.84 -12.78 9.06
C PRO A 166 13.72 -13.92 9.63
N PRO A 167 14.15 -14.88 8.78
CA PRO A 167 15.07 -15.93 9.23
C PRO A 167 16.44 -15.35 9.56
N LEU A 168 17.22 -16.07 10.38
CA LEU A 168 18.65 -15.80 10.52
C LEU A 168 19.38 -16.09 9.20
N ASP A 169 20.57 -15.51 9.01
CA ASP A 169 21.36 -15.67 7.78
C ASP A 169 21.67 -17.13 7.46
N GLU A 170 21.98 -17.93 8.48
CA GLU A 170 22.25 -19.36 8.34
C GLU A 170 20.98 -20.18 8.00
N GLY A 171 19.80 -19.70 8.41
CA GLY A 171 18.52 -20.40 8.24
C GLY A 171 17.74 -20.01 6.98
N ARG A 172 18.34 -19.25 6.04
CA ARG A 172 17.63 -18.79 4.83
C ARG A 172 17.21 -19.96 3.92
N VAL A 173 18.07 -20.97 3.79
CA VAL A 173 17.80 -22.15 2.97
C VAL A 173 16.66 -22.97 3.58
N ASP A 174 16.76 -23.28 4.88
CA ASP A 174 15.72 -24.01 5.62
C ASP A 174 14.38 -23.27 5.57
N TYR A 175 14.39 -21.93 5.68
CA TYR A 175 13.18 -21.12 5.53
C TYR A 175 12.57 -21.27 4.13
N ALA A 176 13.38 -21.17 3.07
CA ALA A 176 12.92 -21.31 1.69
C ALA A 176 12.32 -22.70 1.44
N GLU A 177 12.96 -23.76 1.93
CA GLU A 177 12.46 -25.13 1.86
C GLU A 177 11.17 -25.30 2.66
N THR A 178 11.09 -24.73 3.86
CA THR A 178 9.87 -24.75 4.69
C THR A 178 8.72 -24.09 3.96
N VAL A 179 8.91 -22.87 3.44
CA VAL A 179 7.88 -22.20 2.65
C VAL A 179 7.46 -23.05 1.44
N ARG A 180 8.41 -23.60 0.69
CA ARG A 180 8.11 -24.45 -0.48
C ARG A 180 7.31 -25.69 -0.07
N SER A 181 7.61 -26.31 1.06
CA SER A 181 6.86 -27.46 1.58
C SER A 181 5.43 -27.13 2.03
N THR A 182 5.16 -25.87 2.38
CA THR A 182 3.80 -25.40 2.73
C THR A 182 2.93 -25.07 1.51
N ALA A 183 3.48 -25.18 0.29
CA ALA A 183 2.77 -24.82 -0.92
C ALA A 183 1.52 -25.69 -1.13
N LEU A 184 0.35 -25.07 -1.01
CA LEU A 184 -0.91 -25.71 -1.36
C LEU A 184 -1.25 -25.38 -2.81
N THR A 185 -1.20 -26.40 -3.67
CA THR A 185 -1.68 -26.28 -5.05
C THR A 185 -3.21 -26.28 -5.09
N LEU A 186 -3.80 -25.16 -5.52
CA LEU A 186 -5.25 -25.01 -5.70
C LEU A 186 -5.73 -25.60 -7.02
N VAL A 187 -4.92 -25.42 -8.06
CA VAL A 187 -5.10 -26.05 -9.38
C VAL A 187 -3.74 -26.30 -9.99
N ALA A 188 -3.61 -27.43 -10.67
CA ALA A 188 -2.43 -27.80 -11.46
C ALA A 188 -2.84 -27.89 -12.92
N ASP A 189 -1.95 -27.49 -13.83
CA ASP A 189 -2.08 -27.66 -15.28
C ASP A 189 -3.40 -27.08 -15.86
N ALA A 190 -3.78 -25.89 -15.40
CA ALA A 190 -4.92 -25.15 -15.94
C ALA A 190 -4.49 -24.17 -17.04
N ALA A 191 -5.47 -23.52 -17.68
CA ALA A 191 -5.18 -22.36 -18.52
C ALA A 191 -4.42 -21.29 -17.72
N VAL A 192 -3.44 -20.65 -18.36
CA VAL A 192 -2.59 -19.64 -17.72
C VAL A 192 -3.48 -18.55 -17.10
N CYS A 193 -3.27 -18.31 -15.80
CA CYS A 193 -4.03 -17.34 -15.03
C CYS A 193 -3.76 -15.92 -15.56
N THR A 194 -4.82 -15.23 -15.98
CA THR A 194 -4.76 -13.86 -16.48
C THR A 194 -4.65 -12.85 -15.34
N ASP A 195 -5.36 -13.10 -14.22
CA ASP A 195 -5.28 -12.27 -13.02
C ASP A 195 -5.71 -13.02 -11.74
N LEU A 196 -5.24 -12.51 -10.58
CA LEU A 196 -5.35 -13.16 -9.28
C LEU A 196 -5.66 -12.14 -8.18
N ALA A 197 -6.62 -12.45 -7.31
CA ALA A 197 -6.91 -11.65 -6.13
C ALA A 197 -7.11 -12.53 -4.89
N ALA A 198 -6.75 -12.02 -3.72
CA ALA A 198 -6.93 -12.72 -2.46
C ALA A 198 -7.46 -11.77 -1.37
N LYS A 199 -8.27 -12.29 -0.44
CA LYS A 199 -8.67 -11.58 0.77
C LYS A 199 -8.90 -12.51 1.94
N LEU A 200 -8.88 -11.94 3.14
CA LEU A 200 -9.40 -12.62 4.32
C LEU A 200 -10.92 -12.46 4.39
N SER A 201 -11.64 -13.57 4.47
CA SER A 201 -13.08 -13.58 4.71
C SER A 201 -13.37 -14.04 6.13
N ILE A 202 -14.18 -13.22 6.83
CA ILE A 202 -14.63 -13.48 8.19
C ILE A 202 -16.13 -13.76 8.11
N ARG A 203 -16.56 -14.91 8.63
CA ARG A 203 -17.98 -15.21 8.76
C ARG A 203 -18.40 -14.91 10.19
N LYS A 204 -19.36 -14.01 10.35
CA LYS A 204 -20.03 -13.81 11.64
C LYS A 204 -20.88 -15.05 11.90
N GLN A 205 -20.55 -15.84 12.91
CA GLN A 205 -21.51 -16.81 13.44
C GLN A 205 -22.39 -16.10 14.48
N ASP A 206 -23.71 -16.32 14.43
CA ASP A 206 -24.65 -15.81 15.44
C ASP A 206 -24.52 -16.56 16.80
N THR A 207 -23.53 -17.44 16.95
CA THR A 207 -23.27 -18.20 18.18
C THR A 207 -22.34 -17.44 19.12
N LEU A 208 -22.60 -17.54 20.43
CA LEU A 208 -21.81 -16.94 21.53
C LEU A 208 -20.36 -17.46 21.65
N SER A 209 -19.87 -18.24 20.68
CA SER A 209 -18.49 -18.73 20.62
C SER A 209 -17.59 -17.64 20.07
N SER A 210 -16.50 -17.34 20.79
CA SER A 210 -15.54 -16.27 20.47
C SER A 210 -14.70 -16.49 19.19
N ASP A 211 -14.95 -17.55 18.43
CA ASP A 211 -14.08 -17.99 17.35
C ASP A 211 -14.82 -17.98 16.00
N ASP A 212 -14.93 -16.80 15.41
CA ASP A 212 -15.51 -16.62 14.07
C ASP A 212 -14.63 -17.33 13.03
N PRO A 213 -15.18 -18.29 12.23
CA PRO A 213 -14.37 -19.03 11.28
C PRO A 213 -13.82 -18.09 10.21
N THR A 214 -12.49 -18.05 10.15
CA THR A 214 -11.74 -17.21 9.22
C THR A 214 -11.23 -18.07 8.07
N SER A 215 -11.35 -17.57 6.85
CA SER A 215 -10.87 -18.25 5.65
C SER A 215 -10.14 -17.30 4.71
N ILE A 216 -9.15 -17.81 3.98
CA ILE A 216 -8.55 -17.08 2.87
C ILE A 216 -9.38 -17.37 1.63
N PHE A 217 -9.83 -16.31 1.00
CA PHE A 217 -10.63 -16.34 -0.21
C PHE A 217 -9.72 -15.93 -1.37
N VAL A 218 -9.46 -16.87 -2.29
CA VAL A 218 -8.61 -16.66 -3.46
C VAL A 218 -9.45 -16.77 -4.71
N VAL A 219 -9.27 -15.83 -5.63
CA VAL A 219 -9.92 -15.81 -6.93
C VAL A 219 -8.86 -15.80 -8.00
N ALA A 220 -8.87 -16.82 -8.85
CA ALA A 220 -8.01 -16.94 -10.01
C ALA A 220 -8.87 -16.91 -11.27
N VAL A 221 -8.43 -16.16 -12.27
CA VAL A 221 -9.17 -16.03 -13.52
C VAL A 221 -8.31 -16.45 -14.70
N SER A 222 -8.91 -17.16 -15.64
CA SER A 222 -8.31 -17.51 -16.92
C SER A 222 -9.40 -17.46 -18.00
N ASP A 223 -9.78 -18.59 -18.57
CA ASP A 223 -11.01 -18.78 -19.35
C ASP A 223 -12.27 -18.85 -18.47
N GLU A 224 -12.08 -19.29 -17.24
CA GLU A 224 -13.11 -19.42 -16.21
C GLU A 224 -12.70 -18.67 -14.94
N LEU A 225 -13.70 -18.29 -14.15
CA LEU A 225 -13.52 -17.74 -12.81
C LEU A 225 -13.49 -18.90 -11.82
N ARG A 226 -12.35 -19.06 -11.13
CA ARG A 226 -12.16 -20.05 -10.07
C ARG A 226 -12.09 -19.35 -8.73
N VAL A 227 -12.98 -19.75 -7.83
CA VAL A 227 -13.10 -19.20 -6.49
C VAL A 227 -12.75 -20.28 -5.49
N TYR A 228 -11.76 -20.01 -4.64
CA TYR A 228 -11.27 -20.92 -3.61
C TYR A 228 -11.50 -20.33 -2.23
N SER A 229 -12.07 -21.13 -1.32
CA SER A 229 -12.16 -20.80 0.10
C SER A 229 -11.32 -21.78 0.92
N LEU A 230 -10.34 -21.23 1.64
CA LEU A 230 -9.35 -21.96 2.42
C LEU A 230 -9.59 -21.67 3.91
N PRO A 231 -10.21 -22.58 4.67
CA PRO A 231 -10.44 -22.36 6.09
C PRO A 231 -9.09 -22.33 6.83
N LEU A 232 -8.89 -21.30 7.65
CA LEU A 232 -7.74 -21.23 8.55
C LEU A 232 -8.08 -21.99 9.83
N SER A 233 -7.15 -22.80 10.32
CA SER A 233 -7.27 -23.52 11.58
C SER A 233 -6.11 -23.15 12.48
N GLU A 234 -6.40 -22.53 13.63
CA GLU A 234 -5.38 -22.18 14.63
C GLU A 234 -4.75 -23.43 15.28
N THR A 235 -5.49 -24.53 15.34
CA THR A 235 -5.09 -25.77 16.04
C THR A 235 -4.25 -26.73 15.20
N SER A 236 -4.16 -26.53 13.89
CA SER A 236 -3.32 -27.34 12.99
C SER A 236 -2.86 -26.52 11.77
N PRO A 237 -1.96 -25.54 11.97
CA PRO A 237 -1.53 -24.61 10.92
C PRO A 237 -0.70 -25.27 9.81
N GLU A 238 -0.43 -26.58 9.91
CA GLU A 238 0.29 -27.39 8.92
C GLU A 238 -0.64 -28.07 7.91
N THR A 239 -1.93 -28.22 8.21
CA THR A 239 -2.87 -28.91 7.31
C THR A 239 -3.89 -27.92 6.76
N ILE A 240 -3.51 -27.21 5.69
CA ILE A 240 -4.49 -26.44 4.92
C ILE A 240 -5.50 -27.45 4.36
N ARG A 241 -6.76 -27.39 4.83
CA ARG A 241 -7.83 -28.31 4.40
C ARG A 241 -8.11 -28.12 2.91
N LYS A 242 -8.63 -29.17 2.25
CA LYS A 242 -9.01 -29.12 0.83
C LYS A 242 -9.88 -27.88 0.55
N PRO A 243 -9.51 -27.04 -0.44
CA PRO A 243 -10.24 -25.80 -0.70
C PRO A 243 -11.64 -26.11 -1.25
N GLN A 244 -12.65 -25.35 -0.80
CA GLN A 244 -13.93 -25.32 -1.49
C GLN A 244 -13.74 -24.55 -2.79
N THR A 245 -14.12 -25.15 -3.92
CA THR A 245 -13.90 -24.57 -5.25
C THR A 245 -15.23 -24.34 -5.96
N VAL A 246 -15.41 -23.15 -6.50
CA VAL A 246 -16.53 -22.81 -7.40
C VAL A 246 -15.96 -22.38 -8.74
N LEU A 247 -16.53 -22.94 -9.80
CA LEU A 247 -16.17 -22.64 -11.17
C LEU A 247 -17.31 -21.89 -11.85
N VAL A 248 -17.00 -20.76 -12.47
CA VAL A 248 -17.98 -19.95 -13.20
C VAL A 248 -17.45 -19.68 -14.61
N PRO A 249 -18.16 -20.12 -15.66
CA PRO A 249 -17.75 -19.83 -17.03
C PRO A 249 -17.88 -18.35 -17.33
N LEU A 250 -16.90 -17.80 -18.06
CA LEU A 250 -16.86 -16.39 -18.41
C LEU A 250 -17.23 -16.18 -19.88
N PRO A 251 -17.99 -15.11 -20.20
CA PRO A 251 -18.40 -14.84 -21.58
C PRO A 251 -17.23 -14.38 -22.47
N HIS A 252 -16.22 -13.78 -21.86
CA HIS A 252 -15.06 -13.20 -22.54
C HIS A 252 -13.80 -13.37 -21.66
N PRO A 253 -12.60 -13.41 -22.28
CA PRO A 253 -11.34 -13.37 -21.55
C PRO A 253 -11.25 -12.16 -20.60
N VAL A 254 -10.71 -12.38 -19.41
CA VAL A 254 -10.61 -11.37 -18.35
C VAL A 254 -9.26 -10.68 -18.38
N VAL A 255 -9.28 -9.38 -18.09
CA VAL A 255 -8.10 -8.52 -18.01
C VAL A 255 -7.72 -8.26 -16.55
N ALA A 256 -8.71 -8.02 -15.69
CA ALA A 256 -8.48 -7.70 -14.28
C ALA A 256 -9.59 -8.23 -13.37
N VAL A 257 -9.23 -8.60 -12.14
CA VAL A 257 -10.12 -9.05 -11.08
C VAL A 257 -9.86 -8.31 -9.77
N SER A 258 -10.92 -7.92 -9.07
CA SER A 258 -10.80 -7.23 -7.77
C SER A 258 -11.87 -7.73 -6.79
N LEU A 259 -11.47 -7.96 -5.55
CA LEU A 259 -12.35 -8.42 -4.48
C LEU A 259 -12.91 -7.25 -3.70
N HIS A 260 -14.20 -7.30 -3.38
CA HIS A 260 -14.82 -6.26 -2.57
C HIS A 260 -14.12 -6.16 -1.20
N PRO A 261 -13.79 -4.93 -0.72
CA PRO A 261 -12.93 -4.72 0.46
C PRO A 261 -13.53 -5.22 1.77
N SER A 262 -14.87 -5.23 1.88
CA SER A 262 -15.54 -5.83 3.05
C SER A 262 -15.20 -7.34 3.20
N PRO A 263 -14.80 -7.79 4.41
CA PRO A 263 -14.46 -9.19 4.67
C PRO A 263 -15.64 -10.15 4.56
N THR A 264 -16.86 -9.64 4.75
CA THR A 264 -18.09 -10.46 4.73
C THR A 264 -18.73 -10.50 3.35
N SER A 265 -18.32 -9.63 2.43
CA SER A 265 -18.92 -9.54 1.10
C SER A 265 -18.37 -10.63 0.18
N GLY A 266 -19.22 -11.37 -0.53
CA GLY A 266 -18.83 -12.31 -1.58
C GLY A 266 -18.66 -11.68 -2.96
N LEU A 267 -18.67 -10.33 -3.06
CA LEU A 267 -18.64 -9.64 -4.35
C LEU A 267 -17.24 -9.66 -4.99
N ILE A 268 -17.22 -10.03 -6.26
CA ILE A 268 -16.06 -10.14 -7.15
C ILE A 268 -16.32 -9.23 -8.35
N LEU A 269 -15.36 -8.38 -8.65
CA LEU A 269 -15.38 -7.47 -9.79
C LEU A 269 -14.47 -8.02 -10.89
N ILE A 270 -14.97 -8.05 -12.13
CA ILE A 270 -14.31 -8.72 -13.25
C ILE A 270 -14.36 -7.80 -14.46
N ALA A 271 -13.20 -7.37 -14.98
CA ALA A 271 -13.11 -6.63 -16.24
C ALA A 271 -12.72 -7.56 -17.39
N ASP A 272 -13.46 -7.53 -18.49
CA ASP A 272 -13.22 -8.39 -19.65
C ASP A 272 -12.76 -7.61 -20.89
N VAL A 273 -12.24 -8.34 -21.87
CA VAL A 273 -11.73 -7.76 -23.14
C VAL A 273 -12.81 -7.09 -23.98
N SER A 274 -14.11 -7.32 -23.71
CA SER A 274 -15.23 -6.64 -24.40
C SER A 274 -15.41 -5.19 -23.93
N GLY A 275 -14.66 -4.77 -22.90
CA GLY A 275 -14.80 -3.47 -22.27
C GLY A 275 -15.95 -3.44 -21.26
N ALA A 276 -16.39 -4.59 -20.76
CA ALA A 276 -17.39 -4.69 -19.71
C ALA A 276 -16.72 -4.94 -18.35
N VAL A 277 -17.32 -4.40 -17.29
CA VAL A 277 -16.99 -4.73 -15.90
C VAL A 277 -18.20 -5.39 -15.27
N ARG A 278 -18.05 -6.63 -14.83
CA ARG A 278 -19.13 -7.46 -14.30
C ARG A 278 -18.93 -7.67 -12.81
N VAL A 279 -20.03 -7.71 -12.07
CA VAL A 279 -20.03 -8.02 -10.63
C VAL A 279 -20.68 -9.37 -10.42
N TYR A 280 -19.91 -10.31 -9.90
CA TYR A 280 -20.37 -11.63 -9.49
C TYR A 280 -20.44 -11.69 -7.96
N GLU A 281 -21.51 -12.25 -7.40
CA GLU A 281 -21.60 -12.53 -5.97
C GLU A 281 -21.42 -14.01 -5.72
N HIS A 282 -20.35 -14.36 -5.03
CA HIS A 282 -20.18 -15.70 -4.50
C HIS A 282 -21.03 -15.88 -3.24
N ILE A 283 -21.88 -16.89 -3.24
CA ILE A 283 -22.63 -17.33 -2.07
C ILE A 283 -21.94 -18.58 -1.56
N SER A 284 -21.37 -18.52 -0.35
CA SER A 284 -20.83 -19.72 0.28
C SER A 284 -21.99 -20.52 0.90
N GLU A 285 -22.27 -21.72 0.38
CA GLU A 285 -23.24 -22.63 1.00
C GLU A 285 -22.72 -23.17 2.34
N ARG A 286 -23.43 -22.85 3.43
CA ARG A 286 -23.96 -23.78 4.44
C ARG A 286 -24.53 -22.99 5.62
N GLY A 287 -25.80 -22.61 5.47
CA GLY A 287 -26.75 -22.42 6.57
C GLY A 287 -27.93 -23.35 6.27
N ASP A 288 -28.29 -24.17 7.26
CA ASP A 288 -29.34 -25.18 7.30
C ASP A 288 -30.50 -25.01 6.32
N LEU A 289 -30.50 -25.78 5.23
CA LEU A 289 -31.71 -26.31 4.57
C LEU A 289 -31.40 -27.71 4.04
N ALA A 290 -31.04 -28.62 4.94
CA ALA A 290 -31.12 -30.05 4.68
C ALA A 290 -32.56 -30.52 4.96
N ASP A 291 -33.51 -30.09 4.15
CA ASP A 291 -34.69 -30.90 3.82
C ASP A 291 -35.42 -30.25 2.65
N VAL A 292 -35.40 -30.91 1.50
CA VAL A 292 -36.46 -31.00 0.48
C VAL A 292 -35.83 -31.57 -0.80
N THR A 293 -36.06 -32.88 -0.93
CA THR A 293 -36.09 -33.69 -2.16
C THR A 293 -34.81 -33.87 -2.97
N GLU A 294 -34.28 -35.10 -2.86
CA GLU A 294 -33.58 -35.79 -3.93
C GLU A 294 -34.40 -35.73 -5.22
N ASP A 295 -33.87 -35.10 -6.27
CA ASP A 295 -33.89 -35.64 -7.63
C ASP A 295 -33.11 -34.73 -8.60
N LEU A 296 -32.33 -35.39 -9.47
CA LEU A 296 -31.63 -34.91 -10.69
C LEU A 296 -30.12 -34.55 -10.56
N HIS A 297 -29.31 -35.49 -11.02
CA HIS A 297 -27.93 -35.31 -11.49
C HIS A 297 -27.80 -34.20 -12.56
N LEU A 298 -27.30 -33.02 -12.21
CA LEU A 298 -26.66 -32.07 -13.14
C LEU A 298 -25.55 -31.27 -12.42
N THR A 299 -24.31 -31.44 -12.91
CA THR A 299 -23.19 -30.46 -13.02
C THR A 299 -23.02 -29.35 -11.96
N ALA A 300 -21.87 -29.37 -11.26
CA ALA A 300 -21.23 -28.28 -10.52
C ALA A 300 -22.17 -27.15 -10.02
N GLN A 301 -22.64 -27.26 -8.78
CA GLN A 301 -23.43 -26.22 -8.10
C GLN A 301 -22.74 -24.85 -8.23
N THR A 302 -23.29 -23.97 -9.06
CA THR A 302 -22.86 -22.58 -9.17
C THR A 302 -23.29 -21.85 -7.90
N SER A 303 -22.44 -21.86 -6.87
CA SER A 303 -22.77 -21.18 -5.60
C SER A 303 -22.53 -19.65 -5.75
N GLY A 304 -23.48 -18.97 -6.39
CA GLY A 304 -23.46 -17.52 -6.61
C GLY A 304 -24.25 -17.06 -7.84
N GLY A 305 -24.19 -15.75 -8.12
CA GLY A 305 -24.94 -15.14 -9.21
C GLY A 305 -24.39 -13.80 -9.68
N TRP A 306 -24.66 -13.45 -10.94
CA TRP A 306 -24.30 -12.17 -11.53
C TRP A 306 -25.22 -11.06 -11.03
N ARG A 307 -24.66 -9.95 -10.54
CA ARG A 307 -25.43 -8.83 -9.97
C ARG A 307 -25.65 -7.70 -10.95
N THR A 308 -24.58 -7.26 -11.61
CA THR A 308 -24.64 -6.13 -12.56
C THR A 308 -23.46 -6.16 -13.52
N ALA A 309 -23.55 -5.39 -14.59
CA ALA A 309 -22.46 -5.13 -15.50
C ALA A 309 -22.43 -3.64 -15.89
N PHE A 310 -21.26 -3.03 -15.79
CA PHE A 310 -20.95 -1.71 -16.30
C PHE A 310 -20.28 -1.82 -17.66
N MET A 311 -20.54 -0.86 -18.53
CA MET A 311 -20.04 -0.88 -19.89
C MET A 311 -19.12 0.30 -20.13
N GLY A 312 -17.90 0.04 -20.58
CA GLY A 312 -16.94 1.05 -20.97
C GLY A 312 -17.44 1.90 -22.14
N PRO A 313 -16.97 3.16 -22.25
CA PRO A 313 -17.35 4.04 -23.34
C PRO A 313 -16.84 3.51 -24.69
N TYR A 314 -17.45 3.97 -25.77
CA TYR A 314 -16.98 3.64 -27.12
C TYR A 314 -15.71 4.41 -27.47
N ALA A 315 -14.81 3.76 -28.21
CA ALA A 315 -13.73 4.43 -28.91
C ALA A 315 -14.33 5.21 -30.08
N GLU A 316 -13.88 6.45 -30.27
CA GLU A 316 -14.20 7.23 -31.45
C GLU A 316 -13.47 6.59 -32.64
N ALA A 317 -14.23 5.96 -33.54
CA ALA A 317 -13.67 5.20 -34.65
C ALA A 317 -13.39 6.10 -35.85
N GLN A 318 -12.14 6.10 -36.35
CA GLN A 318 -11.81 6.68 -37.67
C GLN A 318 -12.42 5.87 -38.83
N THR A 319 -12.78 4.60 -38.59
CA THR A 319 -13.17 3.60 -39.59
C THR A 319 -14.65 3.22 -39.57
N GLY A 320 -15.50 3.95 -38.83
CA GLY A 320 -16.96 3.80 -38.86
C GLY A 320 -17.55 2.63 -38.06
N VAL A 321 -16.74 1.71 -37.53
CA VAL A 321 -17.20 0.65 -36.61
C VAL A 321 -16.94 1.05 -35.17
N ALA A 322 -18.01 1.31 -34.41
CA ALA A 322 -17.90 1.62 -32.99
C ALA A 322 -17.43 0.38 -32.20
N ARG A 323 -16.25 0.46 -31.57
CA ARG A 323 -15.76 -0.55 -30.60
C ARG A 323 -15.78 0.03 -29.19
N ARG A 324 -16.00 -0.80 -28.17
CA ARG A 324 -15.79 -0.36 -26.78
C ARG A 324 -14.30 -0.21 -26.50
N LYS A 325 -13.95 0.74 -25.64
CA LYS A 325 -12.57 0.89 -25.18
C LYS A 325 -12.20 -0.29 -24.31
N HIS A 326 -10.98 -0.81 -24.48
CA HIS A 326 -10.45 -1.82 -23.57
C HIS A 326 -10.21 -1.22 -22.19
N ILE A 327 -10.52 -2.02 -21.17
CA ILE A 327 -10.23 -1.73 -19.77
C ILE A 327 -8.87 -2.31 -19.47
N LEU A 328 -7.98 -1.51 -18.89
CA LEU A 328 -6.65 -1.94 -18.48
C LEU A 328 -6.67 -2.48 -17.06
N ASP A 329 -7.40 -1.84 -16.16
CA ASP A 329 -7.52 -2.26 -14.76
C ASP A 329 -8.80 -1.72 -14.13
N VAL A 330 -9.27 -2.38 -13.07
CA VAL A 330 -10.47 -2.03 -12.33
C VAL A 330 -10.31 -2.33 -10.84
N GLN A 331 -10.73 -1.42 -9.96
CA GLN A 331 -10.68 -1.60 -8.51
C GLN A 331 -11.94 -1.06 -7.82
N TRP A 332 -12.31 -1.70 -6.71
CA TRP A 332 -13.27 -1.14 -5.76
C TRP A 332 -12.68 0.08 -5.06
N VAL A 333 -13.50 1.11 -4.88
CA VAL A 333 -13.17 2.33 -4.13
C VAL A 333 -14.38 2.77 -3.30
N LEU A 334 -14.16 3.74 -2.41
CA LEU A 334 -15.12 4.26 -1.44
C LEU A 334 -15.71 3.14 -0.56
N ASP A 335 -14.84 2.26 -0.05
CA ASP A 335 -15.21 1.10 0.77
C ASP A 335 -16.18 0.14 0.04
N GLY A 336 -15.98 0.00 -1.27
CA GLY A 336 -16.79 -0.87 -2.14
C GLY A 336 -18.09 -0.23 -2.65
N LYS A 337 -18.31 1.07 -2.40
CA LYS A 337 -19.51 1.79 -2.89
C LYS A 337 -19.39 2.24 -4.34
N ALA A 338 -18.18 2.29 -4.89
CA ALA A 338 -17.93 2.69 -6.26
C ALA A 338 -16.84 1.82 -6.90
N VAL A 339 -16.80 1.88 -8.23
CA VAL A 339 -15.83 1.16 -9.06
C VAL A 339 -15.04 2.17 -9.87
N LEU A 340 -13.71 2.11 -9.78
CA LEU A 340 -12.79 2.91 -10.59
C LEU A 340 -12.22 2.03 -11.71
N ALA A 341 -12.23 2.54 -12.95
CA ALA A 341 -11.66 1.87 -14.11
C ALA A 341 -10.67 2.76 -14.86
N LEU A 342 -9.62 2.13 -15.41
CA LEU A 342 -8.64 2.73 -16.30
C LEU A 342 -8.80 2.13 -17.72
N LEU A 343 -8.79 2.98 -18.73
CA LEU A 343 -9.02 2.61 -20.13
C LEU A 343 -7.75 2.69 -20.98
N GLU A 344 -7.74 2.00 -22.12
CA GLU A 344 -6.59 1.88 -23.04
C GLU A 344 -6.01 3.21 -23.53
N ASP A 345 -6.81 4.28 -23.58
CA ASP A 345 -6.41 5.61 -24.05
C ASP A 345 -5.92 6.54 -22.92
N GLY A 346 -5.78 6.00 -21.70
CA GLY A 346 -5.41 6.76 -20.51
C GLY A 346 -6.56 7.57 -19.92
N ARG A 347 -7.80 7.37 -20.38
CA ARG A 347 -8.99 7.86 -19.68
C ARG A 347 -9.30 6.98 -18.47
N TRP A 348 -9.84 7.58 -17.43
CA TRP A 348 -10.31 6.86 -16.24
C TRP A 348 -11.74 7.29 -15.93
N GLY A 349 -12.49 6.43 -15.23
CA GLY A 349 -13.86 6.74 -14.83
C GLY A 349 -14.34 5.98 -13.60
N LEU A 350 -15.34 6.55 -12.93
CA LEU A 350 -15.95 6.04 -11.70
C LEU A 350 -17.42 5.71 -11.94
N TRP A 351 -17.83 4.49 -11.58
CA TRP A 351 -19.23 4.10 -11.50
C TRP A 351 -19.69 4.06 -10.04
N ASP A 352 -20.90 4.54 -9.77
CA ASP A 352 -21.57 4.36 -8.48
C ASP A 352 -22.23 2.98 -8.45
N PHE A 353 -21.75 2.11 -7.56
CA PHE A 353 -22.33 0.77 -7.35
C PHE A 353 -23.45 0.80 -6.31
N ALA A 354 -23.37 1.70 -5.32
CA ALA A 354 -24.33 1.78 -4.22
C ALA A 354 -25.67 2.43 -4.61
N LEU A 355 -25.85 2.87 -5.88
CA LEU A 355 -27.08 3.44 -6.48
C LEU A 355 -27.73 4.59 -5.68
N GLY A 356 -27.06 5.10 -4.65
CA GLY A 356 -27.70 5.86 -3.58
C GLY A 356 -27.63 7.37 -3.72
N THR A 357 -26.85 7.91 -4.68
CA THR A 357 -26.52 9.36 -4.66
C THR A 357 -26.90 10.16 -5.89
N GLN A 358 -27.32 9.54 -7.00
CA GLN A 358 -27.49 10.25 -8.29
C GLN A 358 -28.72 9.73 -9.07
N SER A 359 -29.90 10.27 -8.81
CA SER A 359 -31.17 9.88 -9.50
C SER A 359 -31.32 10.45 -10.93
N HIS A 360 -30.36 11.22 -11.44
CA HIS A 360 -30.51 12.00 -12.68
C HIS A 360 -29.62 11.56 -13.85
N ARG A 361 -28.78 10.53 -13.70
CA ARG A 361 -27.90 10.04 -14.78
C ARG A 361 -28.32 8.65 -15.27
N SER A 362 -27.97 8.35 -16.52
CA SER A 362 -28.28 7.04 -17.08
C SER A 362 -27.55 5.95 -16.27
N PRO A 363 -28.24 4.88 -15.85
CA PRO A 363 -27.61 3.79 -15.11
C PRO A 363 -26.58 3.11 -16.02
N GLY A 364 -25.29 3.25 -15.67
CA GLY A 364 -24.17 2.67 -16.42
C GLY A 364 -23.14 3.67 -16.92
N ASP A 365 -23.44 4.97 -16.92
CA ASP A 365 -22.46 6.01 -17.27
C ASP A 365 -21.50 6.31 -16.10
N PHE A 366 -20.31 6.79 -16.45
CA PHE A 366 -19.38 7.30 -15.43
C PHE A 366 -19.96 8.51 -14.70
N VAL A 367 -19.98 8.42 -13.37
CA VAL A 367 -20.37 9.53 -12.49
C VAL A 367 -19.28 10.61 -12.49
N SER A 368 -18.01 10.19 -12.50
CA SER A 368 -16.86 11.07 -12.65
C SER A 368 -15.84 10.42 -13.57
N HIS A 369 -15.16 11.20 -14.41
CA HIS A 369 -14.15 10.69 -15.35
C HIS A 369 -13.13 11.77 -15.71
N GLY A 370 -11.98 11.34 -16.22
CA GLY A 370 -10.90 12.23 -16.64
C GLY A 370 -9.92 11.54 -17.61
N SER A 371 -8.81 12.21 -17.91
CA SER A 371 -7.74 11.71 -18.78
C SER A 371 -6.38 11.95 -18.14
N LEU A 372 -5.51 10.95 -18.15
CA LEU A 372 -4.13 11.01 -17.65
C LEU A 372 -3.15 11.47 -18.72
N ALA A 373 -3.38 11.05 -19.97
CA ALA A 373 -2.55 11.48 -21.08
C ALA A 373 -2.87 12.94 -21.46
N PRO A 374 -1.86 13.80 -21.73
CA PRO A 374 -2.11 14.99 -22.51
C PRO A 374 -2.62 14.50 -23.86
N THR A 375 -3.82 14.94 -24.24
CA THR A 375 -4.37 14.69 -25.57
C THR A 375 -3.41 15.33 -26.57
N THR A 376 -2.43 14.55 -27.05
CA THR A 376 -1.73 14.87 -28.28
C THR A 376 -2.79 14.80 -29.34
N ASN A 377 -3.28 15.98 -29.74
CA ASN A 377 -4.18 16.16 -30.86
C ASN A 377 -3.47 15.61 -32.12
N LEU A 378 -3.57 14.29 -32.32
CA LEU A 378 -3.39 13.67 -33.63
C LEU A 378 -4.67 13.82 -34.48
N GLU A 379 -5.71 14.49 -33.96
CA GLU A 379 -6.92 14.87 -34.70
C GLU A 379 -6.89 16.32 -35.18
N ALA A 380 -5.78 16.77 -35.75
CA ALA A 380 -5.80 17.92 -36.66
C ALA A 380 -6.31 17.44 -38.01
N GLY A 381 -7.63 17.28 -38.17
CA GLY A 381 -8.17 16.75 -39.42
C GLY A 381 -9.64 16.98 -39.76
N LEU A 382 -10.56 17.22 -38.81
CA LEU A 382 -11.97 17.49 -39.13
C LEU A 382 -12.63 18.42 -38.09
N PRO A 383 -13.47 19.39 -38.49
CA PRO A 383 -13.98 20.42 -37.59
C PRO A 383 -15.20 19.91 -36.82
N ILE A 384 -14.97 19.30 -35.66
CA ILE A 384 -16.04 19.08 -34.67
C ILE A 384 -16.08 20.26 -33.71
N ARG A 385 -17.28 20.81 -33.56
CA ARG A 385 -17.63 22.04 -32.83
C ARG A 385 -16.95 22.07 -31.46
N GLN A 386 -15.96 22.96 -31.33
CA GLN A 386 -15.45 23.41 -30.05
C GLN A 386 -16.63 23.92 -29.21
N SER A 387 -16.92 23.23 -28.11
CA SER A 387 -17.61 23.83 -26.97
C SER A 387 -16.80 25.07 -26.58
N LYS A 388 -17.42 26.25 -26.75
CA LYS A 388 -16.84 27.55 -26.41
C LYS A 388 -16.69 27.65 -24.88
N SER A 389 -15.70 26.98 -24.31
CA SER A 389 -15.14 27.35 -23.01
C SER A 389 -14.07 28.41 -23.29
N THR A 390 -14.49 29.67 -23.29
CA THR A 390 -13.55 30.80 -23.26
C THR A 390 -12.91 30.84 -21.87
N SER A 391 -11.88 30.02 -21.62
CA SER A 391 -11.08 30.15 -20.42
C SER A 391 -10.31 31.47 -20.51
N ARG A 392 -10.79 32.52 -19.83
CA ARG A 392 -10.00 33.70 -19.51
C ARG A 392 -8.90 33.25 -18.54
N LEU A 393 -7.77 32.82 -19.09
CA LEU A 393 -6.62 32.40 -18.29
C LEU A 393 -6.03 33.63 -17.61
N ALA A 394 -5.89 33.56 -16.29
CA ALA A 394 -4.85 34.31 -15.59
C ALA A 394 -3.48 33.90 -16.19
N PRO A 395 -2.51 34.82 -16.31
CA PRO A 395 -1.20 34.51 -16.87
C PRO A 395 -0.55 33.35 -16.10
N MET A 396 -0.14 32.31 -16.84
CA MET A 396 0.57 31.16 -16.27
C MET A 396 1.79 31.64 -15.48
N THR A 397 1.94 31.12 -14.27
CA THR A 397 3.14 31.34 -13.44
C THR A 397 4.37 30.75 -14.13
N PRO A 398 5.59 31.28 -13.91
CA PRO A 398 6.81 30.79 -14.56
C PRO A 398 7.05 29.27 -14.40
N SER A 399 6.67 28.69 -13.24
CA SER A 399 6.79 27.25 -12.97
C SER A 399 5.87 26.41 -13.87
N THR A 400 4.62 26.82 -14.05
CA THR A 400 3.68 26.12 -14.95
C THR A 400 4.09 26.27 -16.42
N ARG A 401 4.72 27.39 -16.80
CA ARG A 401 5.32 27.56 -18.14
C ARG A 401 6.47 26.60 -18.38
N LYS A 402 7.37 26.40 -17.40
CA LYS A 402 8.50 25.47 -17.50
C LYS A 402 8.06 24.02 -17.60
N ALA A 403 7.12 23.58 -16.75
CA ALA A 403 6.59 22.22 -16.80
C ALA A 403 5.86 21.92 -18.13
N LYS A 404 5.10 22.89 -18.65
CA LYS A 404 4.44 22.75 -19.96
C LYS A 404 5.44 22.74 -21.12
N ALA A 405 6.50 23.55 -21.06
CA ALA A 405 7.56 23.54 -22.06
C ALA A 405 8.33 22.22 -22.07
N GLU A 406 8.70 21.68 -20.91
CA GLU A 406 9.38 20.39 -20.80
C GLU A 406 8.55 19.24 -21.42
N LYS A 407 7.22 19.24 -21.20
CA LYS A 407 6.31 18.26 -21.82
C LYS A 407 6.07 18.45 -23.34
N LEU A 408 6.41 19.60 -23.92
CA LEU A 408 6.29 19.85 -25.37
C LEU A 408 7.51 19.39 -26.17
N PHE A 409 8.69 19.29 -25.54
CA PHE A 409 9.94 18.89 -26.19
C PHE A 409 10.29 17.41 -25.98
N ILE A 410 9.63 16.74 -25.04
CA ILE A 410 9.64 15.28 -24.92
C ILE A 410 8.55 14.78 -25.88
N GLY A 411 8.96 14.41 -27.10
CA GLY A 411 8.07 13.75 -28.06
C GLY A 411 7.39 12.52 -27.43
N PRO A 412 6.26 12.05 -28.00
CA PRO A 412 5.54 10.92 -27.42
C PRO A 412 6.49 9.74 -27.27
N SER A 413 6.68 9.27 -26.03
CA SER A 413 7.37 8.01 -25.74
C SER A 413 6.59 6.78 -26.24
N LYS A 414 5.43 6.99 -26.87
CA LYS A 414 4.66 5.94 -27.54
C LYS A 414 5.48 5.39 -28.70
N THR A 415 6.02 4.19 -28.52
CA THR A 415 6.26 3.29 -29.65
C THR A 415 4.93 3.12 -30.38
N THR A 416 4.83 3.69 -31.58
CA THR A 416 3.62 3.65 -32.39
C THR A 416 3.21 2.19 -32.62
N GLY A 417 2.08 1.76 -32.06
CA GLY A 417 1.53 0.41 -32.22
C GLY A 417 1.56 -0.51 -30.98
N ALA A 418 2.16 -0.11 -29.85
CA ALA A 418 2.05 -0.89 -28.61
C ALA A 418 0.75 -0.55 -27.84
N PRO A 419 0.02 -1.55 -27.29
CA PRO A 419 -1.13 -1.30 -26.43
C PRO A 419 -0.68 -0.58 -25.15
N GLY A 420 -1.46 0.42 -24.71
CA GLY A 420 -1.17 1.16 -23.47
C GLY A 420 -1.17 0.21 -22.27
N ARG A 421 -0.22 0.40 -21.35
CA ARG A 421 -0.15 -0.35 -20.08
C ARG A 421 -0.60 0.52 -18.93
N GLY A 422 -1.19 -0.07 -17.90
CA GLY A 422 -1.64 0.71 -16.75
C GLY A 422 -2.18 -0.16 -15.64
N GLY A 423 -2.38 0.46 -14.49
CA GLY A 423 -2.93 -0.19 -13.32
C GLY A 423 -3.38 0.80 -12.25
N ILE A 424 -4.14 0.29 -11.29
CA ILE A 424 -4.76 1.01 -10.19
C ILE A 424 -4.36 0.29 -8.90
N SER A 425 -3.82 1.05 -7.95
CA SER A 425 -3.56 0.59 -6.59
C SER A 425 -4.45 1.37 -5.63
N VAL A 426 -5.21 0.68 -4.79
CA VAL A 426 -6.06 1.28 -3.75
C VAL A 426 -5.54 0.84 -2.39
N SER A 427 -5.40 1.80 -1.47
CA SER A 427 -4.97 1.51 -0.10
C SER A 427 -5.87 2.24 0.89
N ALA A 428 -6.51 1.46 1.77
CA ALA A 428 -7.32 1.99 2.86
C ALA A 428 -6.45 2.45 4.03
N SER A 429 -6.93 3.45 4.75
CA SER A 429 -6.37 3.98 6.00
C SER A 429 -7.51 4.31 6.95
N SER A 430 -7.43 3.84 8.20
CA SER A 430 -8.31 4.36 9.24
C SER A 430 -7.69 5.58 9.90
N ASN A 431 -8.46 6.66 9.98
CA ASN A 431 -8.09 7.80 10.82
C ASN A 431 -8.43 7.53 12.29
N ARG A 432 -7.91 8.36 13.21
CA ARG A 432 -8.17 8.25 14.66
C ARG A 432 -9.65 8.31 15.03
N THR A 433 -10.48 8.91 14.17
CA THR A 433 -11.94 9.02 14.34
C THR A 433 -12.68 7.74 13.92
N GLY A 434 -11.98 6.71 13.43
CA GLY A 434 -12.57 5.46 12.92
C GLY A 434 -13.09 5.57 11.48
N ASN A 435 -12.99 6.74 10.85
CA ASN A 435 -13.34 6.88 9.43
C ASN A 435 -12.26 6.24 8.56
N ILE A 436 -12.70 5.42 7.61
CA ILE A 436 -11.84 4.83 6.59
C ILE A 436 -11.73 5.83 5.44
N ASP A 437 -10.50 6.22 5.12
CA ASP A 437 -10.16 7.00 3.94
C ASP A 437 -9.23 6.17 3.05
N GLU A 438 -9.37 6.33 1.75
CA GLU A 438 -8.63 5.55 0.76
C GLU A 438 -7.74 6.46 -0.07
N SER A 439 -6.52 6.00 -0.34
CA SER A 439 -5.63 6.61 -1.32
C SER A 439 -5.54 5.74 -2.56
N VAL A 440 -5.67 6.38 -3.72
CA VAL A 440 -5.61 5.72 -5.02
C VAL A 440 -4.36 6.16 -5.75
N VAL A 441 -3.68 5.23 -6.38
CA VAL A 441 -2.59 5.49 -7.33
C VAL A 441 -2.99 4.88 -8.67
N ILE A 442 -2.91 5.68 -9.73
CA ILE A 442 -3.20 5.25 -11.09
C ILE A 442 -1.94 5.49 -11.91
N TRP A 443 -1.47 4.48 -12.62
CA TRP A 443 -0.35 4.62 -13.53
C TRP A 443 -0.76 4.21 -14.93
N TYR A 444 -0.22 4.93 -15.91
CA TYR A 444 -0.44 4.67 -17.32
C TYR A 444 0.88 4.90 -18.05
N ASP A 445 1.35 3.85 -18.71
CA ASP A 445 2.68 3.70 -19.28
C ASP A 445 3.77 4.02 -18.23
N SER A 446 4.40 5.20 -18.32
CA SER A 446 5.46 5.65 -17.41
C SER A 446 5.02 6.76 -16.46
N GLU A 447 3.80 7.26 -16.59
CA GLU A 447 3.30 8.36 -15.77
C GLU A 447 2.51 7.81 -14.57
N VAL A 448 2.74 8.38 -13.39
CA VAL A 448 2.10 7.94 -12.13
C VAL A 448 1.30 9.10 -11.55
N TYR A 449 0.07 8.83 -11.15
CA TYR A 449 -0.85 9.80 -10.57
C TYR A 449 -1.40 9.28 -9.25
N THR A 450 -1.68 10.17 -8.28
CA THR A 450 -2.26 9.79 -7.00
C THR A 450 -3.42 10.70 -6.61
N ILE A 451 -4.42 10.09 -5.98
CA ILE A 451 -5.52 10.71 -5.25
C ILE A 451 -5.30 10.35 -3.77
N PRO A 452 -4.76 11.27 -2.96
CA PRO A 452 -4.44 10.96 -1.55
C PRO A 452 -5.68 10.69 -0.68
N ASN A 453 -6.83 11.27 -1.03
CA ASN A 453 -8.09 11.17 -0.31
C ASN A 453 -9.24 10.98 -1.31
N MET A 454 -9.69 9.74 -1.46
CA MET A 454 -10.70 9.34 -2.43
C MET A 454 -12.08 9.84 -2.04
N GLN A 455 -12.42 9.88 -0.75
CA GLN A 455 -13.74 10.32 -0.30
C GLN A 455 -13.96 11.81 -0.55
N GLY A 456 -12.96 12.64 -0.23
CA GLY A 456 -12.98 14.06 -0.52
C GLY A 456 -12.94 14.35 -2.02
N PHE A 457 -12.21 13.55 -2.79
CA PHE A 457 -12.22 13.64 -4.25
C PHE A 457 -13.62 13.35 -4.83
N TRP A 458 -14.30 12.33 -4.32
CA TRP A 458 -15.67 11.98 -4.72
C TRP A 458 -16.65 13.10 -4.44
N GLN A 459 -16.70 13.61 -3.20
CA GLN A 459 -17.60 14.70 -2.78
C GLN A 459 -17.44 15.94 -3.67
N ARG A 460 -16.19 16.34 -3.94
CA ARG A 460 -15.92 17.50 -4.81
C ARG A 460 -16.33 17.28 -6.26
N SER A 461 -16.24 16.04 -6.74
CA SER A 461 -16.62 15.67 -8.12
C SER A 461 -18.14 15.53 -8.28
N SER A 462 -18.85 15.14 -7.22
CA SER A 462 -20.31 14.99 -7.23
C SER A 462 -21.05 16.31 -7.09
N ASP A 463 -20.50 17.27 -6.33
CA ASP A 463 -21.15 18.55 -6.02
C ASP A 463 -21.05 19.58 -7.15
N SER A 464 -20.12 19.37 -8.10
CA SER A 464 -20.07 20.18 -9.33
C SER A 464 -21.20 19.76 -10.28
N GLY A 465 -22.41 20.26 -10.03
CA GLY A 465 -23.54 20.13 -10.94
C GLY A 465 -23.15 20.61 -12.35
N SER A 466 -23.43 19.79 -13.36
CA SER A 466 -23.17 20.03 -14.79
C SER A 466 -21.71 19.93 -15.25
N GLY A 467 -21.35 18.75 -15.79
CA GLY A 467 -20.59 18.62 -17.05
C GLY A 467 -19.17 19.19 -17.13
N GLY A 468 -18.62 19.70 -16.03
CA GLY A 468 -17.23 20.12 -15.96
C GLY A 468 -16.34 18.89 -15.94
N SER A 469 -15.77 18.53 -17.10
CA SER A 469 -14.53 17.76 -17.14
C SER A 469 -13.59 18.37 -16.09
N GLY A 470 -13.34 17.62 -15.02
CA GLY A 470 -12.41 18.01 -13.99
C GLY A 470 -11.11 18.34 -14.70
N SER A 471 -10.76 19.63 -14.70
CA SER A 471 -9.48 20.14 -15.18
C SER A 471 -8.35 19.20 -14.73
N LEU A 472 -7.25 19.09 -15.48
CA LEU A 472 -6.02 18.38 -15.06
C LEU A 472 -5.46 18.87 -13.69
N TYR A 473 -6.13 19.86 -13.08
CA TYR A 473 -5.89 20.46 -11.76
C TYR A 473 -7.12 20.41 -10.84
N ALA A 474 -8.11 19.55 -11.08
CA ALA A 474 -9.15 19.27 -10.09
C ALA A 474 -8.44 18.87 -8.79
N PRO A 475 -8.70 19.56 -7.66
CA PRO A 475 -7.88 19.46 -6.45
C PRO A 475 -8.08 18.07 -5.83
N GLY A 476 -7.26 17.12 -6.27
CA GLY A 476 -7.29 15.75 -5.79
C GLY A 476 -6.43 14.79 -6.59
N LEU A 477 -6.39 14.87 -7.92
CA LEU A 477 -5.47 14.06 -8.74
C LEU A 477 -4.14 14.80 -8.90
N THR A 478 -3.05 14.17 -8.49
CA THR A 478 -1.70 14.78 -8.51
C THR A 478 -0.72 13.90 -9.27
N HIS A 479 0.06 14.51 -10.18
CA HIS A 479 1.08 13.80 -10.96
C HIS A 479 2.38 13.63 -10.16
N ILE A 480 2.93 12.42 -10.15
CA ILE A 480 4.21 12.05 -9.54
C ILE A 480 5.25 11.92 -10.66
N GLY A 481 5.80 13.05 -11.09
CA GLY A 481 6.70 13.11 -12.26
C GLY A 481 8.17 12.76 -12.01
N ASP A 482 8.51 12.27 -10.83
CA ASP A 482 9.89 11.98 -10.42
C ASP A 482 10.22 10.48 -10.34
N VAL A 483 9.32 9.60 -10.78
CA VAL A 483 9.61 8.17 -10.87
C VAL A 483 10.60 7.92 -12.01
N ARG A 484 11.83 7.51 -11.66
CA ARG A 484 12.91 7.31 -12.63
C ARG A 484 13.04 5.85 -13.02
N LEU A 485 12.32 5.46 -14.06
CA LEU A 485 12.27 4.08 -14.56
C LEU A 485 13.51 3.66 -15.37
N ARG A 486 14.38 4.60 -15.77
CA ARG A 486 15.50 4.41 -16.72
C ARG A 486 15.11 3.57 -17.96
N ASN A 487 14.01 3.95 -18.62
CA ASN A 487 13.44 3.31 -19.81
C ASN A 487 12.86 1.90 -19.59
N GLU A 488 12.61 1.48 -18.35
CA GLU A 488 11.84 0.27 -18.06
C GLU A 488 10.34 0.58 -17.98
N ASN A 489 9.52 -0.44 -18.18
CA ASN A 489 8.08 -0.35 -17.98
C ASN A 489 7.74 -0.59 -16.52
N ILE A 490 6.68 0.06 -16.04
CA ILE A 490 6.07 -0.26 -14.75
C ILE A 490 5.34 -1.60 -14.89
N THR A 491 5.57 -2.50 -13.93
CA THR A 491 4.91 -3.81 -13.84
C THR A 491 3.84 -3.81 -12.75
N SER A 492 4.10 -3.16 -11.60
CA SER A 492 3.10 -2.92 -10.56
C SER A 492 3.45 -1.71 -9.70
N ILE A 493 2.45 -1.19 -8.97
CA ILE A 493 2.66 -0.20 -7.91
C ILE A 493 1.90 -0.62 -6.65
N SER A 494 2.57 -0.54 -5.51
CA SER A 494 2.00 -0.74 -4.18
C SER A 494 2.23 0.49 -3.30
N GLN A 495 1.37 0.69 -2.30
CA GLN A 495 1.43 1.82 -1.39
C GLN A 495 1.81 1.37 0.02
N PHE A 496 2.77 2.05 0.65
CA PHE A 496 3.13 1.76 2.04
C PHE A 496 1.99 2.16 2.99
N ALA A 497 1.91 1.47 4.13
CA ALA A 497 1.00 1.85 5.20
C ALA A 497 1.34 3.27 5.72
N PRO A 498 0.34 4.07 6.16
CA PRO A 498 0.63 5.38 6.69
C PRO A 498 1.35 5.24 8.03
N SER A 499 2.53 5.83 8.16
CA SER A 499 3.33 5.72 9.39
C SER A 499 2.59 6.30 10.62
N VAL A 500 2.45 5.48 11.66
CA VAL A 500 1.72 5.75 12.92
C VAL A 500 2.26 6.96 13.68
N THR A 501 3.55 7.26 13.55
CA THR A 501 4.22 8.42 14.19
C THR A 501 3.74 9.77 13.63
N GLY A 502 3.02 9.76 12.49
CA GLY A 502 2.49 10.95 11.82
C GLY A 502 1.01 11.21 12.04
N ALA A 503 0.35 10.57 13.02
CA ALA A 503 -1.09 10.74 13.28
C ALA A 503 -1.51 12.14 13.79
N GLY A 504 -0.65 13.16 13.58
CA GLY A 504 -0.96 14.58 13.65
C GLY A 504 -1.24 15.17 12.27
N GLY A 505 -2.45 14.92 11.74
CA GLY A 505 -3.16 15.88 10.89
C GLY A 505 -2.80 16.03 9.40
N GLN A 506 -1.96 15.21 8.78
CA GLN A 506 -1.68 15.33 7.34
C GLN A 506 -2.64 14.49 6.49
N MET A 507 -3.90 14.92 6.40
CA MET A 507 -4.99 14.23 5.68
C MET A 507 -4.83 14.21 4.14
N ASN A 508 -3.73 14.72 3.58
CA ASN A 508 -3.54 14.96 2.14
C ASN A 508 -2.10 14.74 1.63
N THR A 509 -1.19 14.18 2.43
CA THR A 509 0.16 13.87 1.92
C THR A 509 0.12 12.58 1.11
N PRO A 510 0.74 12.54 -0.09
CA PRO A 510 0.84 11.30 -0.86
C PRO A 510 1.58 10.25 -0.04
N ARG A 511 1.11 9.01 -0.11
CA ARG A 511 1.78 7.88 0.53
C ARG A 511 3.11 7.59 -0.14
N ASP A 512 4.02 6.98 0.61
CA ASP A 512 5.21 6.40 0.03
C ASP A 512 4.80 5.24 -0.90
N LEU A 513 5.52 5.08 -2.02
CA LEU A 513 5.19 4.13 -3.08
C LEU A 513 6.32 3.13 -3.29
N LEU A 514 5.95 1.88 -3.53
CA LEU A 514 6.79 0.85 -4.12
C LEU A 514 6.39 0.71 -5.59
N VAL A 515 7.27 1.07 -6.50
CA VAL A 515 7.10 0.92 -7.96
C VAL A 515 7.99 -0.22 -8.41
N ALA A 516 7.39 -1.29 -8.94
CA ALA A 516 8.11 -2.37 -9.60
C ALA A 516 8.26 -2.04 -11.09
N ALA A 517 9.50 -2.12 -11.57
CA ALA A 517 9.81 -2.08 -12.98
C ALA A 517 10.09 -3.51 -13.49
N GLU A 518 10.78 -3.68 -14.62
CA GLU A 518 11.11 -5.01 -15.12
C GLU A 518 12.34 -5.60 -14.41
N HIS A 519 13.34 -4.78 -14.05
CA HIS A 519 14.57 -5.23 -13.39
C HIS A 519 14.97 -4.34 -12.21
N ARG A 520 14.03 -3.54 -11.68
CA ARG A 520 14.26 -2.69 -10.50
C ARG A 520 13.03 -2.58 -9.61
N LEU A 521 13.30 -2.40 -8.32
CA LEU A 521 12.32 -1.91 -7.36
C LEU A 521 12.66 -0.46 -7.00
N ILE A 522 11.69 0.44 -7.12
CA ILE A 522 11.87 1.86 -6.83
C ILE A 522 10.96 2.23 -5.67
N ILE A 523 11.54 2.72 -4.58
CA ILE A 523 10.80 3.26 -3.45
C ILE A 523 10.84 4.78 -3.53
N SER A 524 9.66 5.40 -3.63
CA SER A 524 9.49 6.86 -3.63
C SER A 524 8.92 7.29 -2.28
N GLN A 525 9.72 7.96 -1.46
CA GLN A 525 9.36 8.40 -0.12
C GLN A 525 9.34 9.92 0.00
N SER A 526 8.42 10.43 0.81
CA SER A 526 8.44 11.84 1.20
C SER A 526 9.29 12.03 2.47
N LEU A 527 10.42 12.72 2.34
CA LEU A 527 11.27 13.09 3.46
C LEU A 527 10.55 14.08 4.37
N ARG A 528 10.33 13.66 5.61
CA ARG A 528 9.78 14.52 6.65
C ARG A 528 10.86 15.47 7.14
N SER A 529 10.51 16.74 7.35
CA SER A 529 11.37 17.63 8.13
C SER A 529 11.37 17.11 9.57
N PRO A 530 12.53 16.97 10.26
CA PRO A 530 12.53 16.59 11.66
C PRO A 530 11.69 17.63 12.41
N THR A 531 10.54 17.23 12.91
CA THR A 531 9.73 18.10 13.74
C THR A 531 10.56 18.35 15.00
N PRO A 532 11.00 19.59 15.29
CA PRO A 532 11.58 19.85 16.59
C PRO A 532 10.51 19.48 17.61
N VAL A 533 10.87 18.64 18.58
CA VAL A 533 9.99 18.21 19.66
C VAL A 533 9.70 19.43 20.55
N ARG A 534 8.92 20.39 20.05
CA ARG A 534 8.33 21.44 20.86
C ARG A 534 7.11 20.81 21.50
N SER A 535 7.28 20.36 22.73
CA SER A 535 6.21 19.99 23.65
C SER A 535 5.25 21.18 23.81
N LEU A 536 4.27 21.28 22.91
CA LEU A 536 3.23 22.32 22.90
C LEU A 536 2.32 22.30 24.14
N PHE A 537 2.50 21.33 25.05
CA PHE A 537 1.80 21.23 26.34
C PHE A 537 2.72 21.28 27.56
N ALA A 538 4.02 21.56 27.40
CA ALA A 538 4.77 22.09 28.51
C ALA A 538 4.31 23.54 28.71
N GLN A 539 3.27 23.72 29.53
CA GLN A 539 2.95 25.03 30.11
C GLN A 539 4.27 25.64 30.56
N ALA A 540 4.62 26.78 29.96
CA ALA A 540 5.70 27.61 30.40
C ALA A 540 5.39 28.03 31.84
N ALA A 541 5.86 27.23 32.79
CA ALA A 541 6.00 27.69 34.16
C ALA A 541 6.87 28.96 34.09
N PRO A 542 6.45 30.08 34.69
CA PRO A 542 7.30 31.26 34.74
C PRO A 542 8.56 30.88 35.51
N LYS A 543 9.64 30.61 34.77
CA LYS A 543 10.97 30.43 35.36
C LYS A 543 11.31 31.76 36.02
N ARG A 544 11.27 31.78 37.35
CA ARG A 544 11.96 32.82 38.12
C ARG A 544 13.40 32.89 37.61
N PRO A 545 13.99 34.09 37.46
CA PRO A 545 15.39 34.18 37.08
C PRO A 545 16.22 33.38 38.09
N PRO A 546 17.11 32.49 37.64
CA PRO A 546 17.96 31.76 38.55
C PRO A 546 18.88 32.81 39.18
N VAL A 547 18.88 32.85 40.51
CA VAL A 547 19.79 33.66 41.35
C VAL A 547 21.26 33.51 40.91
N GLU A 548 21.55 32.39 40.25
CA GLU A 548 22.81 32.02 39.61
C GLU A 548 23.30 33.01 38.54
N ASP A 549 22.43 33.51 37.64
CA ASP A 549 22.84 34.47 36.60
C ASP A 549 23.18 35.85 37.19
N GLN A 550 22.54 36.22 38.30
CA GLN A 550 22.86 37.45 39.04
C GLN A 550 24.21 37.30 39.79
N ILE A 551 24.49 36.12 40.35
CA ILE A 551 25.78 35.81 40.99
C ILE A 551 26.91 35.78 39.96
N MET A 552 26.67 35.22 38.76
CA MET A 552 27.65 35.18 37.68
C MET A 552 27.93 36.58 37.09
N LEU A 553 26.94 37.47 37.11
CA LEU A 553 27.11 38.89 36.79
C LEU A 553 28.02 39.58 37.82
N ASP A 554 27.77 39.39 39.12
CA ASP A 554 28.56 39.97 40.21
C ASP A 554 30.01 39.44 40.21
N ALA A 555 30.21 38.19 39.78
CA ALA A 555 31.52 37.57 39.62
C ALA A 555 32.22 37.92 38.30
N GLY A 556 31.59 38.66 37.38
CA GLY A 556 32.13 39.02 36.07
C GLY A 556 32.33 37.84 35.11
N GLN A 557 31.65 36.72 35.36
CA GLN A 557 31.75 35.47 34.60
C GLN A 557 30.53 35.22 33.69
N LEU A 558 29.64 36.20 33.56
CA LEU A 558 28.45 36.08 32.74
C LEU A 558 28.80 36.10 31.25
N ASP A 559 28.39 35.06 30.53
CA ASP A 559 28.55 34.95 29.08
C ASP A 559 27.48 35.73 28.32
N LEU A 560 27.66 35.89 27.01
CA LEU A 560 26.71 36.62 26.15
C LEU A 560 25.31 36.00 26.17
N GLY A 561 25.22 34.66 26.32
CA GLY A 561 23.94 33.96 26.48
C GLY A 561 23.26 34.25 27.82
N GLY A 562 24.03 34.38 28.92
CA GLY A 562 23.56 34.81 30.22
C GLY A 562 23.06 36.26 30.22
N MET A 563 23.74 37.15 29.51
CA MET A 563 23.29 38.55 29.35
C MET A 563 21.93 38.66 28.67
N ASP A 564 21.71 37.91 27.59
CA ASP A 564 20.42 37.92 26.86
C ASP A 564 19.27 37.42 27.74
N ARG A 565 19.52 36.38 28.55
CA ARG A 565 18.54 35.85 29.52
C ARG A 565 18.20 36.86 30.62
N LEU A 566 19.19 37.62 31.10
CA LEU A 566 19.01 38.66 32.11
C LEU A 566 18.23 39.86 31.54
N LEU A 567 18.55 40.26 30.31
CA LEU A 567 17.87 41.34 29.59
C LEU A 567 16.40 41.00 29.27
N ASP A 568 16.15 39.79 28.79
CA ASP A 568 14.78 39.29 28.58
C ASP A 568 13.99 39.27 29.90
N SER A 569 14.63 38.89 31.02
CA SER A 569 13.97 38.90 32.33
C SER A 569 13.59 40.31 32.80
N MET A 570 14.39 41.33 32.48
CA MET A 570 14.09 42.73 32.79
C MET A 570 13.02 43.30 31.86
N ALA A 571 13.01 42.90 30.59
CA ALA A 571 11.99 43.33 29.63
C ALA A 571 10.58 42.82 29.97
N HIS A 572 10.48 41.70 30.69
CA HIS A 572 9.21 41.08 31.08
C HIS A 572 8.83 41.31 32.56
N ALA A 573 9.57 42.16 33.29
CA ALA A 573 9.26 42.48 34.68
C ALA A 573 8.23 43.62 34.79
N ASP A 574 6.99 43.28 35.13
CA ASP A 574 5.93 44.23 35.52
C ASP A 574 6.37 45.12 36.71
N PRO A 575 5.98 46.41 36.75
CA PRO A 575 6.48 47.38 37.73
C PRO A 575 5.86 47.11 39.11
N ARG A 576 6.60 46.45 40.00
CA ARG A 576 6.19 46.38 41.41
C ARG A 576 6.49 47.69 42.13
N PRO A 577 5.55 48.21 42.95
CA PRO A 577 5.72 49.48 43.64
C PRO A 577 6.79 49.37 44.73
N ARG A 578 7.74 50.31 44.72
CA ARG A 578 8.74 50.48 45.78
C ARG A 578 8.03 50.83 47.09
N LYS A 579 8.07 49.93 48.08
CA LYS A 579 7.76 50.25 49.48
C LYS A 579 8.98 50.94 50.09
N VAL A 580 8.95 52.26 50.17
CA VAL A 580 9.89 53.04 51.01
C VAL A 580 9.42 52.93 52.46
N GLY A 581 10.20 52.22 53.28
CA GLY A 581 10.10 52.28 54.74
C GLY A 581 11.07 53.35 55.23
N PHE A 582 10.55 54.48 55.69
CA PHE A 582 11.29 55.39 56.56
C PHE A 582 11.13 54.90 58.00
N THR A 583 12.26 54.68 58.67
CA THR A 583 12.33 54.58 60.12
C THR A 583 12.33 55.98 60.73
N HIS A 584 11.32 56.29 61.54
CA HIS A 584 11.47 56.92 62.85
C HIS A 584 10.33 56.50 63.76
#